data_AF-A0AAU9TNM8-F1
#
_entry.id   AF-A0AAU9TNM8-F1
#
_cell.length_a   1.000
_cell.length_b   1.000
_cell.length_c   1.000
_cell.angle_alpha   90.00
_cell.angle_beta   90.00
_cell.angle_gamma   90.00
#
_symmetry.space_group_name_H-M   'P 1'
#
loop_
_entity.id
_entity.type
_entity.pdbx_description
1 polymer ?
#
loop_
_entity_poly.entity_id
_entity_poly.type
_entity_poly.pdbx_seq_one_letter_code
_entity_poly.pdbx_strand_id
1 'polypeptide(L)'
;MLIQTTNEQKKDVNHVIEYFIQKLDKTTLDLIEEATRSQFKSNLWHELRYARITALKVYEVSRCQTPDGLLVAAIIGAKTPDTPAMKRGRKLKSAVIKIVQNK
;
A
#
# COMPACT_ATOMS: atom_id res chain seq x y z
N MET A 1 20.39 -2.21 -42.86
CA MET A 1 19.51 -1.36 -42.03
C MET A 1 19.83 -1.67 -40.58
N LEU A 2 20.70 -0.88 -39.94
CA LEU A 2 21.09 -1.07 -38.55
C LEU A 2 19.93 -0.57 -37.69
N ILE A 3 19.26 -1.50 -36.99
CA ILE A 3 18.32 -1.15 -35.93
C ILE A 3 19.19 -0.58 -34.81
N GLN A 4 19.22 0.75 -34.72
CA GLN A 4 19.81 1.44 -33.59
C GLN A 4 18.99 1.05 -32.35
N THR A 5 19.61 0.24 -31.49
CA THR A 5 19.12 -0.05 -30.15
C THR A 5 18.90 1.26 -29.43
N THR A 6 17.65 1.59 -29.12
CA THR A 6 17.30 2.73 -28.28
C THR A 6 17.95 2.56 -26.92
N ASN A 7 18.72 3.56 -26.52
CA ASN A 7 19.42 3.68 -25.25
C ASN A 7 18.66 3.01 -24.10
N GLU A 8 19.25 1.97 -23.51
CA GLU A 8 18.88 1.52 -22.18
C GLU A 8 19.24 2.64 -21.19
N GLN A 9 18.27 3.51 -20.91
CA GLN A 9 18.39 4.41 -19.77
C GLN A 9 18.52 3.57 -18.51
N LYS A 10 19.71 3.61 -17.91
CA LYS A 10 19.98 3.04 -16.59
C LYS A 10 18.97 3.64 -15.61
N LYS A 11 17.96 2.85 -15.22
CA LYS A 11 16.91 3.27 -14.27
C LYS A 11 17.55 3.45 -12.90
N ASP A 12 17.97 4.67 -12.60
CA ASP A 12 18.41 5.06 -11.27
C ASP A 12 17.20 5.06 -10.32
N VAL A 13 17.35 4.42 -9.16
CA VAL A 13 16.33 4.40 -8.10
C VAL A 13 16.02 5.83 -7.65
N ASN A 14 17.01 6.71 -7.64
CA ASN A 14 16.82 8.11 -7.25
C ASN A 14 15.88 8.84 -8.23
N HIS A 15 15.99 8.55 -9.53
CA HIS A 15 15.11 9.15 -10.53
C HIS A 15 13.64 8.77 -10.32
N VAL A 16 13.38 7.53 -9.91
CA VAL A 16 12.03 7.05 -9.57
C VAL A 16 11.51 7.75 -8.31
N ILE A 17 12.35 7.91 -7.29
CA ILE A 17 11.99 8.62 -6.05
C ILE A 17 11.65 10.09 -6.35
N GLU A 18 12.50 10.78 -7.11
CA GLU A 18 12.28 12.17 -7.51
C GLU A 18 10.97 12.32 -8.30
N TYR A 19 10.70 11.40 -9.24
CA TYR A 19 9.44 11.38 -9.98
C TYR A 19 8.23 11.28 -9.05
N PHE A 20 8.25 10.39 -8.05
CA PHE A 20 7.15 10.26 -7.09
C PHE A 20 7.00 11.49 -6.20
N ILE A 21 8.11 12.09 -5.75
CA ILE A 21 8.06 13.33 -4.94
C ILE A 21 7.42 14.47 -5.73
N GLN A 22 7.73 14.59 -7.02
CA GLN A 22 7.14 15.63 -7.88
C GLN A 22 5.67 15.37 -8.20
N LYS A 23 5.26 14.10 -8.35
CA LYS A 23 3.90 13.72 -8.75
C LYS A 23 2.92 13.55 -7.59
N LEU A 24 3.39 13.26 -6.39
CA LEU A 24 2.57 13.11 -5.18
C LEU A 24 2.49 14.43 -4.42
N ASP A 25 2.07 15.49 -5.12
CA ASP A 25 1.75 16.76 -4.49
C ASP A 25 0.47 16.65 -3.65
N LYS A 26 0.20 17.67 -2.83
CA LYS A 26 -0.97 17.68 -1.94
C LYS A 26 -2.28 17.47 -2.69
N THR A 27 -2.44 18.10 -3.85
CA THR A 27 -3.65 18.00 -4.68
C THR A 27 -3.89 16.55 -5.11
N THR A 28 -2.84 15.89 -5.61
CA THR A 28 -2.92 14.48 -6.02
C THR A 28 -3.22 13.56 -4.84
N LEU A 29 -2.63 13.84 -3.68
CA LEU A 29 -2.90 13.06 -2.46
C LEU A 29 -4.35 13.20 -1.99
N ASP A 30 -4.93 14.40 -2.05
CA ASP A 30 -6.33 14.64 -1.69
C ASP A 30 -7.28 13.89 -2.64
N LEU A 31 -7.00 13.88 -3.95
CA LEU A 31 -7.75 13.11 -4.94
C LEU A 31 -7.65 11.59 -4.72
N ILE A 32 -6.45 11.10 -4.38
CA ILE A 32 -6.22 9.69 -4.05
C ILE A 32 -6.98 9.29 -2.78
N GLU A 33 -6.98 10.14 -1.75
CA GLU A 33 -7.75 9.91 -0.52
C GLU A 33 -9.23 9.75 -0.85
N GLU A 34 -9.79 10.72 -1.57
CA GLU A 34 -11.20 10.72 -1.94
C GLU A 34 -11.59 9.49 -2.76
N ALA A 35 -10.81 9.17 -3.81
CA ALA A 35 -11.02 8.00 -4.66
C ALA A 35 -10.91 6.66 -3.92
N THR A 36 -10.31 6.66 -2.72
CA THR A 36 -10.07 5.45 -1.95
C THR A 36 -10.73 5.41 -0.57
N ARG A 37 -11.64 6.34 -0.26
CA ARG A 37 -12.46 6.37 0.97
C ARG A 37 -13.25 5.09 1.24
N SER A 38 -13.62 4.36 0.19
CA SER A 38 -14.32 3.07 0.29
C SER A 38 -13.39 1.90 0.71
N GLN A 39 -12.10 2.18 0.92
CA GLN A 39 -11.09 1.27 1.46
C GLN A 39 -11.02 -0.04 0.68
N PHE A 40 -11.29 -1.16 1.35
CA PHE A 40 -11.17 -2.52 0.80
C PHE A 40 -12.05 -2.80 -0.42
N LYS A 41 -13.06 -1.95 -0.67
CA LYS A 41 -13.93 -2.04 -1.85
C LYS A 41 -13.35 -1.35 -3.09
N SER A 42 -12.30 -0.54 -2.93
CA SER A 42 -11.62 0.15 -4.02
C SER A 42 -10.44 -0.69 -4.53
N ASN A 43 -10.41 -0.96 -5.84
CA ASN A 43 -9.26 -1.63 -6.46
C ASN A 43 -7.99 -0.76 -6.36
N LEU A 44 -8.16 0.55 -6.60
CA LEU A 44 -7.09 1.55 -6.46
C LEU A 44 -6.47 1.54 -5.05
N TRP A 45 -7.27 1.32 -4.01
CA TRP A 45 -6.76 1.17 -2.64
C TRP A 45 -5.81 -0.03 -2.52
N HIS A 46 -6.09 -1.16 -3.16
CA HIS A 46 -5.17 -2.31 -3.14
C HIS A 46 -3.90 -2.04 -3.96
N GLU A 47 -4.04 -1.47 -5.16
CA GLU A 47 -2.92 -1.13 -6.03
C GLU A 47 -1.95 -0.15 -5.38
N LEU A 48 -2.45 0.92 -4.77
CA LEU A 48 -1.59 1.90 -4.10
C LEU A 48 -0.83 1.33 -2.90
N ARG A 49 -1.29 0.24 -2.29
CA ARG A 49 -0.59 -0.43 -1.17
C ARG A 49 0.44 -1.43 -1.63
N TYR A 50 0.40 -1.85 -2.89
CA TYR A 50 1.35 -2.79 -3.43
C TYR A 50 2.77 -2.26 -3.28
N ALA A 51 3.67 -3.08 -2.74
CA ALA A 51 5.07 -2.74 -2.49
C ALA A 51 5.29 -1.52 -1.56
N ARG A 52 4.25 -1.05 -0.84
CA ARG A 52 4.35 0.08 0.09
C ARG A 52 4.26 -0.40 1.54
N ILE A 53 5.17 0.08 2.38
CA ILE A 53 5.07 -0.14 3.83
C ILE A 53 3.83 0.58 4.37
N THR A 54 2.90 -0.18 4.92
CA THR A 54 1.67 0.35 5.53
C THR A 54 1.82 0.44 7.05
N ALA A 55 0.99 1.27 7.70
CA ALA A 55 1.00 1.40 9.16
C ALA A 55 0.81 0.07 9.90
N LEU A 56 0.07 -0.88 9.32
CA LEU A 56 -0.10 -2.22 9.89
C LEU A 56 1.22 -3.02 9.93
N LYS A 57 2.15 -2.74 9.02
CA LYS A 57 3.40 -3.49 8.84
C LYS A 57 4.64 -2.75 9.32
N VAL A 58 4.55 -1.46 9.64
CA VAL A 58 5.71 -0.63 10.03
C VAL A 58 6.49 -1.20 11.23
N TYR A 59 5.77 -1.74 12.22
CA TYR A 59 6.40 -2.34 13.41
C TYR A 59 7.14 -3.64 13.07
N GLU A 60 6.57 -4.48 12.20
CA GLU A 60 7.24 -5.70 11.75
C GLU A 60 8.49 -5.38 10.93
N VAL A 61 8.39 -4.40 10.01
CA VAL A 61 9.50 -3.95 9.16
C VAL A 61 10.65 -3.37 9.97
N SER A 62 10.39 -2.62 11.03
CA SER A 62 11.46 -2.01 11.85
C SER A 62 12.25 -3.03 12.68
N ARG A 63 11.78 -4.28 12.78
CA ARG A 63 12.36 -5.33 13.63
C ARG A 63 12.83 -6.55 12.85
N CYS A 64 12.33 -6.75 11.63
CA CYS A 64 12.72 -7.87 10.79
C CYS A 64 14.12 -7.66 10.21
N GLN A 65 15.04 -8.57 10.52
CA GLN A 65 16.41 -8.56 9.98
C GLN A 65 16.55 -9.46 8.73
N THR A 66 15.51 -10.25 8.43
CA THR A 66 15.55 -11.16 7.28
C THR A 66 15.32 -10.36 6.01
N PRO A 67 16.22 -10.44 5.01
CA PRO A 67 16.12 -9.67 3.78
C PRO A 67 14.94 -10.11 2.90
N ASP A 68 14.58 -11.40 2.93
CA ASP A 68 13.50 -11.99 2.15
C ASP A 68 12.55 -12.82 3.03
N GLY A 69 11.36 -13.14 2.50
CA GLY A 69 10.42 -14.06 3.13
C GLY A 69 9.01 -13.50 3.26
N LEU A 70 8.27 -13.96 4.27
CA LEU A 70 6.84 -13.70 4.41
C LEU A 70 6.49 -12.22 4.55
N LEU A 71 7.34 -11.42 5.21
CA LEU A 71 7.10 -9.98 5.37
C LEU A 71 7.19 -9.25 4.02
N VAL A 72 8.24 -9.54 3.25
CA VAL A 72 8.41 -8.99 1.90
C VAL A 72 7.26 -9.46 1.00
N ALA A 73 6.92 -10.75 1.03
CA ALA A 73 5.79 -11.28 0.28
C ALA A 73 4.47 -10.56 0.63
N ALA A 74 4.20 -10.30 1.91
CA ALA A 74 3.02 -9.58 2.36
C ALA A 74 3.00 -8.11 1.88
N ILE A 75 4.14 -7.43 1.88
CA ILE A 75 4.28 -6.06 1.34
C ILE A 75 4.04 -6.02 -0.17
N ILE A 76 4.48 -7.06 -0.89
CA ILE A 76 4.26 -7.25 -2.33
C ILE A 76 2.86 -7.88 -2.61
N GLY A 77 1.96 -7.88 -1.63
CA GLY A 77 0.54 -8.21 -1.85
C GLY A 77 0.16 -9.68 -1.67
N ALA A 78 1.00 -10.49 -1.03
CA ALA A 78 0.60 -11.84 -0.64
C ALA A 78 -0.61 -11.81 0.31
N LYS A 79 -1.63 -12.61 0.00
CA LYS A 79 -2.86 -12.68 0.79
C LYS A 79 -2.65 -13.54 2.04
N THR A 80 -3.01 -12.99 3.19
CA THR A 80 -3.08 -13.76 4.44
C THR A 80 -4.48 -14.36 4.60
N PRO A 81 -4.61 -15.66 4.97
CA PRO A 81 -5.90 -16.27 5.28
C PRO A 81 -6.63 -15.55 6.42
N ASP A 82 -7.95 -15.46 6.31
CA ASP A 82 -8.77 -14.83 7.34
C ASP A 82 -8.82 -15.65 8.63
N THR A 83 -8.31 -15.07 9.71
CA THR A 83 -8.43 -15.67 11.06
C THR A 83 -9.82 -15.44 11.66
N PRO A 84 -10.26 -16.25 12.63
CA PRO A 84 -11.50 -16.01 13.37
C PRO A 84 -11.57 -14.61 14.01
N ALA A 85 -10.44 -14.11 14.53
CA ALA A 85 -10.34 -12.77 15.10
C ALA A 85 -10.58 -11.67 14.06
N MET A 86 -10.01 -11.80 12.85
CA MET A 86 -10.23 -10.85 11.75
C MET A 86 -11.70 -10.82 11.31
N LYS A 87 -12.33 -12.00 11.17
CA LYS A 87 -13.76 -12.11 10.84
C LYS A 87 -14.64 -11.41 11.89
N ARG A 88 -14.37 -11.66 13.17
CA ARG A 88 -15.06 -10.99 14.28
C ARG A 88 -14.86 -9.47 14.23
N GLY A 89 -13.63 -9.00 14.01
CA GLY A 89 -13.31 -7.58 13.90
C GLY A 89 -14.11 -6.87 12.80
N ARG A 90 -14.20 -7.47 11.60
CA ARG A 90 -15.01 -6.91 10.50
C ARG A 90 -16.50 -6.87 10.83
N LYS A 91 -17.03 -7.92 11.47
CA LYS A 91 -18.45 -7.97 11.89
C LYS A 91 -18.78 -6.86 12.90
N LEU A 92 -17.87 -6.57 13.84
CA LEU A 92 -18.10 -5.60 14.91
C LEU A 92 -17.77 -4.15 14.52
N LYS A 93 -16.99 -3.92 13.46
CA LYS A 93 -16.52 -2.58 13.06
C LYS A 93 -17.66 -1.54 12.99
N SER A 94 -18.78 -1.88 12.34
CA SER A 94 -19.91 -0.95 12.19
C SER A 94 -20.59 -0.62 13.51
N ALA A 95 -20.74 -1.61 14.41
CA ALA A 95 -21.32 -1.41 15.73
C ALA A 95 -20.44 -0.51 16.60
N VAL A 96 -19.12 -0.76 16.59
CA VAL A 96 -18.16 0.06 17.34
C VAL A 96 -18.14 1.50 16.86
N ILE A 97 -18.15 1.74 15.54
CA ILE A 97 -18.18 3.10 14.98
C ILE A 97 -19.43 3.85 15.47
N LYS A 98 -20.61 3.22 15.42
CA LYS A 98 -21.86 3.85 15.90
C LYS A 98 -21.79 4.22 17.38
N ILE A 99 -21.22 3.34 18.22
CA ILE A 99 -21.10 3.59 19.66
C ILE A 99 -20.14 4.77 19.92
N VAL A 100 -19.03 4.85 19.18
CA VAL A 100 -18.05 5.92 19.37
C VAL A 100 -18.54 7.26 18.84
N GLN A 101 -19.32 7.29 17.75
CA GLN A 101 -19.89 8.51 17.19
C GLN A 101 -21.02 9.11 18.04
N ASN A 102 -21.71 8.28 18.82
CA ASN A 102 -22.81 8.70 19.68
C ASN A 102 -22.35 9.04 21.12
N LYS A 103 -21.05 9.01 21.38
CA LYS A 103 -20.43 9.51 22.61
C LYS A 103 -19.91 10.92 22.39
#